data_AF-A0A5N0TCB9-F1
#
_entry.id   AF-A0A5N0TCB9-F1
#
_cell.length_a   1.000
_cell.length_b   1.000
_cell.length_c   1.000
_cell.angle_alpha   90.00
_cell.angle_beta   90.00
_cell.angle_gamma   90.00
#
_symmetry.space_group_name_H-M   'P 1'
#
loop_
_entity.id
_entity.type
_entity.pdbx_description
1 polymer ?
#
loop_
_entity_poly.entity_id
_entity_poly.type
_entity_poly.pdbx_seq_one_letter_code
_entity_poly.pdbx_strand_id
1 'polypeptide(L)'
;MHRPAAGSGGVMSVLKSRGLAFSVLLVVPVLSAASPAGHTVPIGETPAIGHHYDQAAIDAGHYSFDELFEAGRQLFDARFNILDGQGRPESTGGGAARGPGQPPFIRTSGPDANACVGCHAQPRSGGAGDFVANVFVLAQVLDPVTRSIDGAFSNERNTLGMFGAGAIEMLAREMSAELIAIREAATVRARETGAPVTVPLRAKGVDFGAITVLPDGRVDPTAIDGVDWDLVVKPFHQKGAVVSLREFSNNAMNHHHGMQSSERFGHDSDADNDGMSNELTEGDITAVTLYQAALEAPRQAWPANGQARRAARQGKALFSEIGCGRCHRPSLLLASREFTEPNPYNPPGNLRPQDVDGVYRFDLVRTSRSPLVRPRGDGSVEVQAFTDLKRHDLNDDELNHFANEQVPQGFLHGFADPAGFTVPPQPRPTGEFLSRKLWDVGNSGPYGHRGDLTLMTEAIHFHGGDARAERDAFFALDDHQQAQIIEFLKTLVVADSRRD
;
A
#
# COMPACT_ATOMS: atom_id res chain seq x y z
N MET A 1 -19.81 60.44 -67.74
CA MET A 1 -19.98 61.92 -67.76
C MET A 1 -18.89 62.53 -66.89
N HIS A 2 -18.24 63.57 -67.42
CA HIS A 2 -17.22 64.45 -66.80
C HIS A 2 -15.85 63.87 -66.38
N ARG A 3 -15.00 63.73 -67.41
CA ARG A 3 -13.67 64.39 -67.60
C ARG A 3 -13.53 65.79 -66.92
N PRO A 4 -12.34 66.45 -66.91
CA PRO A 4 -10.94 65.99 -66.96
C PRO A 4 -9.93 66.90 -66.17
N ALA A 5 -8.63 66.69 -66.43
CA ALA A 5 -7.58 67.73 -66.65
C ALA A 5 -6.93 68.37 -65.40
N ALA A 6 -5.62 68.24 -65.18
CA ALA A 6 -4.45 68.70 -65.94
C ALA A 6 -4.02 70.14 -65.58
N GLY A 7 -2.71 70.34 -65.46
CA GLY A 7 -2.04 71.64 -65.38
C GLY A 7 -1.00 71.68 -64.27
N SER A 8 0.30 71.50 -64.58
CA SER A 8 1.25 72.56 -65.00
C SER A 8 1.56 73.56 -63.87
N GLY A 9 2.80 73.87 -63.51
CA GLY A 9 4.09 73.54 -64.10
C GLY A 9 5.19 74.43 -63.48
N GLY A 10 6.45 74.04 -63.69
CA GLY A 10 7.64 74.90 -63.63
C GLY A 10 8.12 75.35 -62.23
N VAL A 11 9.40 75.59 -61.98
CA VAL A 11 10.59 75.74 -62.84
C VAL A 11 11.84 75.29 -62.06
N MET A 12 12.82 74.85 -62.84
CA MET A 12 14.16 74.36 -62.55
C MET A 12 14.97 75.12 -61.49
N SER A 13 15.74 74.37 -60.70
CA SER A 13 17.14 74.70 -60.42
C SER A 13 17.93 73.41 -60.17
N VAL A 14 19.01 73.25 -60.93
CA VAL A 14 19.89 72.10 -61.04
C VAL A 14 20.93 72.16 -59.94
N LEU A 15 21.14 71.09 -59.16
CA LEU A 15 22.47 70.82 -58.60
C LEU A 15 22.71 69.30 -58.45
N LYS A 16 23.78 68.84 -59.08
CA LYS A 16 24.24 67.45 -59.16
C LYS A 16 24.56 66.90 -57.75
N SER A 17 24.05 65.73 -57.40
CA SER A 17 24.77 64.80 -56.51
C SER A 17 24.23 63.37 -56.59
N ARG A 18 25.15 62.48 -56.99
CA ARG A 18 25.37 61.08 -56.56
C ARG A 18 24.17 60.14 -56.46
N GLY A 19 24.19 59.10 -57.32
CA GLY A 19 23.22 58.02 -57.35
C GLY A 19 23.06 57.31 -56.01
N LEU A 20 21.81 57.19 -55.58
CA LEU A 20 21.36 56.31 -54.52
C LEU A 20 20.72 55.09 -55.19
N ALA A 21 21.37 53.93 -55.11
CA ALA A 21 20.72 52.66 -55.41
C ALA A 21 19.71 52.38 -54.29
N PHE A 22 18.42 52.35 -54.62
CA PHE A 22 17.36 51.83 -53.75
C PHE A 22 17.60 50.33 -53.60
N SER A 23 18.26 49.92 -52.52
CA SER A 23 18.14 48.56 -52.02
C SER A 23 16.84 48.49 -51.22
N VAL A 24 15.86 47.76 -51.75
CA VAL A 24 14.69 47.32 -51.00
C VAL A 24 15.20 46.52 -49.81
N LEU A 25 15.16 47.12 -48.61
CA LEU A 25 15.47 46.41 -47.38
C LEU A 25 14.30 45.44 -47.13
N LEU A 26 14.48 44.20 -47.55
CA LEU A 26 13.63 43.09 -47.18
C LEU A 26 13.79 42.93 -45.66
N VAL A 27 12.81 43.41 -44.89
CA VAL A 27 12.74 43.17 -43.45
C VAL A 27 12.44 41.69 -43.29
N VAL A 28 13.50 40.89 -43.20
CA VAL A 28 13.42 39.51 -42.70
C VAL A 28 13.06 39.65 -41.22
N PRO A 29 11.90 39.16 -40.75
CA PRO A 29 11.64 39.09 -39.33
C PRO A 29 12.69 38.14 -38.75
N VAL A 30 13.64 38.69 -38.00
CA VAL A 30 14.45 37.89 -37.08
C VAL A 30 13.45 37.35 -36.07
N LEU A 31 13.03 36.09 -36.25
CA LEU A 31 12.47 35.32 -35.16
C LEU A 31 13.57 35.24 -34.11
N SER A 32 13.58 36.19 -33.17
CA SER A 32 14.23 35.98 -31.88
C SER A 32 13.57 34.74 -31.30
N ALA A 33 14.32 33.65 -31.26
CA ALA A 33 13.98 32.50 -30.44
C ALA A 33 13.76 33.05 -29.03
N ALA A 34 12.50 33.09 -28.60
CA ALA A 34 12.17 33.35 -27.22
C ALA A 34 12.92 32.29 -26.42
N SER A 35 13.88 32.73 -25.62
CA SER A 35 14.49 31.87 -24.61
C SER A 35 13.34 31.32 -23.75
N PRO A 36 13.34 30.02 -23.39
CA PRO A 36 12.29 29.48 -22.53
C PRO A 36 12.24 30.37 -21.29
N ALA A 37 11.05 30.89 -20.97
CA ALA A 37 10.83 31.72 -19.81
C ALA A 37 11.44 31.00 -18.61
N GLY A 38 12.53 31.56 -18.07
CA GLY A 38 13.26 30.94 -16.97
C GLY A 38 12.28 30.73 -15.84
N HIS A 39 12.05 29.47 -15.46
CA HIS A 39 11.32 29.15 -14.25
C HIS A 39 12.08 29.80 -13.10
N THR A 40 11.50 30.86 -12.54
CA THR A 40 12.05 31.52 -11.36
C THR A 40 11.99 30.51 -10.23
N VAL A 41 13.14 30.05 -9.77
CA VAL A 41 13.23 29.18 -8.59
C VAL A 41 12.62 29.96 -7.41
N PRO A 42 11.56 29.46 -6.76
CA PRO A 42 10.98 30.14 -5.61
C PRO A 42 12.05 30.30 -4.52
N ILE A 43 12.10 31.49 -3.90
CA ILE A 43 13.02 31.80 -2.79
C ILE A 43 12.20 31.82 -1.50
N GLY A 44 12.63 31.04 -0.51
CA GLY A 44 12.00 30.99 0.82
C GLY A 44 11.50 29.60 1.17
N GLU A 45 10.59 29.55 2.15
CA GLU A 45 9.84 28.34 2.49
C GLU A 45 8.87 28.01 1.36
N THR A 46 8.82 26.74 0.97
CA THR A 46 7.96 26.25 -0.13
C THR A 46 7.25 24.96 0.29
N PRO A 47 6.12 24.63 -0.34
CA PRO A 47 5.54 23.29 -0.26
C PRO A 47 6.60 22.22 -0.55
N ALA A 48 6.52 21.08 0.13
CA ALA A 48 7.32 19.91 -0.21
C ALA A 48 6.87 19.28 -1.54
N ILE A 49 5.58 19.44 -1.89
CA ILE A 49 4.99 19.00 -3.16
C ILE A 49 4.86 20.22 -4.08
N GLY A 50 5.68 20.28 -5.13
CA GLY A 50 5.62 21.38 -6.10
C GLY A 50 4.67 21.15 -7.28
N HIS A 51 4.15 19.93 -7.43
CA HIS A 51 3.34 19.52 -8.57
C HIS A 51 2.37 18.41 -8.16
N HIS A 52 1.10 18.59 -8.50
CA HIS A 52 0.05 17.60 -8.31
C HIS A 52 -0.34 16.96 -9.65
N TYR A 53 -0.67 15.67 -9.61
CA TYR A 53 -1.02 14.90 -10.79
C TYR A 53 -2.53 14.82 -10.98
N ASP A 54 -3.01 15.04 -12.20
CA ASP A 54 -4.43 14.89 -12.54
C ASP A 54 -4.75 13.44 -12.92
N GLN A 55 -5.80 12.88 -12.31
CA GLN A 55 -6.19 11.49 -12.55
C GLN A 55 -6.68 11.28 -13.99
N ALA A 56 -7.45 12.21 -14.56
CA ALA A 56 -7.95 12.06 -15.94
C ALA A 56 -6.79 12.06 -16.96
N ALA A 57 -5.74 12.85 -16.72
CA ALA A 57 -4.52 12.82 -17.52
C ALA A 57 -3.75 11.47 -17.37
N ILE A 58 -3.75 10.85 -16.20
CA ILE A 58 -3.21 9.49 -16.00
C ILE A 58 -4.02 8.49 -16.82
N ASP A 59 -5.34 8.54 -16.72
CA ASP A 59 -6.27 7.65 -17.44
C ASP A 59 -6.13 7.78 -18.96
N ALA A 60 -5.87 9.01 -19.45
CA ALA A 60 -5.61 9.32 -20.85
C ALA A 60 -4.20 8.89 -21.34
N GLY A 61 -3.34 8.39 -20.44
CA GLY A 61 -2.00 7.93 -20.77
C GLY A 61 -1.01 9.07 -21.03
N HIS A 62 -1.23 10.25 -20.46
CA HIS A 62 -0.32 11.39 -20.61
C HIS A 62 0.99 11.25 -19.82
N TYR A 63 1.01 10.36 -18.82
CA TYR A 63 2.19 10.05 -18.01
C TYR A 63 2.67 8.63 -18.26
N SER A 64 3.99 8.48 -18.40
CA SER A 64 4.65 7.18 -18.43
C SER A 64 4.70 6.55 -17.04
N PHE A 65 4.97 5.24 -17.00
CA PHE A 65 5.18 4.52 -15.74
C PHE A 65 6.35 5.10 -14.93
N ASP A 66 7.47 5.41 -15.57
CA ASP A 66 8.66 5.92 -14.87
C ASP A 66 8.40 7.30 -14.25
N GLU A 67 7.62 8.16 -14.92
CA GLU A 67 7.19 9.46 -14.37
C GLU A 67 6.31 9.28 -13.13
N LEU A 68 5.30 8.41 -13.17
CA LEU A 68 4.42 8.17 -12.02
C LEU A 68 5.13 7.44 -10.87
N PHE A 69 6.05 6.54 -11.17
CA PHE A 69 6.86 5.86 -10.17
C PHE A 69 7.77 6.85 -9.43
N GLU A 70 8.42 7.76 -10.16
CA GLU A 70 9.26 8.80 -9.55
C GLU A 70 8.42 9.84 -8.79
N ALA A 71 7.25 10.22 -9.31
CA ALA A 71 6.30 11.07 -8.60
C ALA A 71 5.87 10.45 -7.26
N GLY A 72 5.52 9.17 -7.26
CA GLY A 72 5.15 8.44 -6.05
C GLY A 72 6.31 8.34 -5.06
N ARG A 73 7.54 8.15 -5.54
CA ARG A 73 8.75 8.18 -4.69
C ARG A 73 8.93 9.56 -4.05
N GLN A 74 8.76 10.63 -4.82
CA GLN A 74 8.86 12.00 -4.31
C GLN A 74 7.82 12.27 -3.24
N LEU A 75 6.56 11.88 -3.44
CA LEU A 75 5.49 11.97 -2.44
C LEU A 75 5.80 11.14 -1.19
N PHE A 76 6.32 9.93 -1.34
CA PHE A 76 6.66 9.04 -0.23
C PHE A 76 7.82 9.58 0.64
N ASP A 77 8.80 10.21 0.00
CA ASP A 77 9.98 10.79 0.64
C ASP A 77 9.76 12.26 1.08
N ALA A 78 8.67 12.90 0.62
CA ALA A 78 8.36 14.30 0.91
C ALA A 78 8.17 14.51 2.42
N ARG A 79 8.83 15.55 2.93
CA ARG A 79 8.61 16.02 4.30
C ARG A 79 7.54 17.10 4.27
N PHE A 80 6.28 16.67 4.31
CA PHE A 80 5.13 17.56 4.29
C PHE A 80 5.25 18.63 5.38
N ASN A 81 4.85 19.83 5.02
CA ASN A 81 4.84 21.00 5.88
C ASN A 81 3.51 21.75 5.75
N ILE A 82 3.33 22.80 6.53
CA ILE A 82 2.05 23.54 6.59
C ILE A 82 1.65 24.18 5.24
N LEU A 83 2.60 24.40 4.33
CA LEU A 83 2.31 24.91 2.99
C LEU A 83 1.79 23.81 2.05
N ASP A 84 1.85 22.55 2.47
CA ASP A 84 1.24 21.40 1.79
C ASP A 84 -0.17 21.09 2.34
N GLY A 85 -0.56 21.60 3.51
CA GLY A 85 -1.77 21.18 4.24
C GLY A 85 -1.51 20.27 5.45
N GLN A 86 -0.26 20.21 5.92
CA GLN A 86 0.11 19.29 6.97
C GLN A 86 -0.48 19.69 8.33
N GLY A 87 -1.28 18.80 8.93
CA GLY A 87 -1.43 18.75 10.39
C GLY A 87 -2.81 18.39 10.94
N ARG A 88 -3.87 18.51 10.14
CA ARG A 88 -5.26 18.26 10.54
C ARG A 88 -5.70 18.85 11.89
N PRO A 89 -5.67 20.19 12.06
CA PRO A 89 -5.89 20.81 13.35
C PRO A 89 -7.30 20.59 13.92
N GLU A 90 -8.33 20.49 13.07
CA GLU A 90 -9.73 20.29 13.49
C GLU A 90 -10.36 18.98 12.96
N SER A 91 -9.54 18.00 12.57
CA SER A 91 -10.02 16.64 12.27
C SER A 91 -9.22 15.54 12.97
N THR A 92 -9.86 14.39 13.15
CA THR A 92 -9.23 13.17 13.66
C THR A 92 -8.52 12.42 12.52
N GLY A 93 -7.64 11.47 12.85
CA GLY A 93 -7.05 10.59 11.82
C GLY A 93 -8.08 9.70 11.11
N GLY A 94 -9.30 9.59 11.65
CA GLY A 94 -10.45 8.97 10.98
C GLY A 94 -11.32 9.94 10.16
N GLY A 95 -10.99 11.23 10.12
CA GLY A 95 -11.71 12.26 9.35
C GLY A 95 -12.93 12.88 10.05
N ALA A 96 -13.27 12.46 11.28
CA ALA A 96 -14.30 13.13 12.07
C ALA A 96 -13.79 14.48 12.58
N ALA A 97 -14.69 15.47 12.67
CA ALA A 97 -14.38 16.79 13.24
C ALA A 97 -13.88 16.69 14.69
N ARG A 98 -12.98 17.59 15.06
CA ARG A 98 -12.28 17.63 16.35
C ARG A 98 -12.19 19.05 16.88
N GLY A 99 -12.22 19.21 18.21
CA GLY A 99 -12.07 20.53 18.82
C GLY A 99 -10.69 21.17 18.59
N PRO A 100 -10.61 22.51 18.44
CA PRO A 100 -9.36 23.21 18.21
C PRO A 100 -8.40 23.17 19.42
N GLY A 101 -7.14 23.55 19.20
CA GLY A 101 -6.14 23.74 20.27
C GLY A 101 -5.46 22.46 20.75
N GLN A 102 -5.61 21.38 20.01
CA GLN A 102 -4.96 20.12 20.30
C GLN A 102 -3.53 20.09 19.71
N PRO A 103 -2.63 19.19 20.17
CA PRO A 103 -1.27 19.14 19.66
C PRO A 103 -1.23 18.83 18.16
N PRO A 104 -0.44 19.59 17.36
CA PRO A 104 -0.26 19.34 15.92
C PRO A 104 0.60 18.10 15.65
N PHE A 105 1.41 17.66 16.62
CA PHE A 105 2.16 16.42 16.57
C PHE A 105 2.02 15.66 17.89
N ILE A 106 1.66 14.37 17.79
CA ILE A 106 1.58 13.47 18.93
C ILE A 106 1.77 12.02 18.47
N ARG A 107 2.64 11.26 19.17
CA ARG A 107 2.98 9.88 18.77
C ARG A 107 1.80 8.90 18.79
N THR A 108 0.78 9.14 19.60
CA THR A 108 -0.36 8.25 19.80
C THR A 108 -1.45 8.45 18.74
N SER A 109 -2.14 9.59 18.74
CA SER A 109 -3.27 9.87 17.84
C SER A 109 -2.87 10.49 16.48
N GLY A 110 -1.59 10.80 16.31
CA GLY A 110 -1.05 11.53 15.17
C GLY A 110 -1.52 13.01 15.06
N PRO A 111 -1.02 13.77 14.08
CA PRO A 111 0.09 13.42 13.17
C PRO A 111 1.36 13.04 13.95
N ASP A 112 2.11 12.07 13.45
CA ASP A 112 3.25 11.47 14.16
C ASP A 112 4.53 11.36 13.30
N ALA A 113 4.43 11.70 12.02
CA ALA A 113 5.53 11.75 11.06
C ALA A 113 5.23 12.76 9.94
N ASN A 114 6.25 13.37 9.34
CA ASN A 114 6.08 14.30 8.22
C ASN A 114 6.31 13.64 6.85
N ALA A 115 6.71 12.36 6.82
CA ALA A 115 7.03 11.63 5.59
C ALA A 115 6.83 10.13 5.81
N CYS A 116 6.42 9.39 4.78
CA CYS A 116 6.29 7.93 4.86
C CYS A 116 7.64 7.27 5.17
N VAL A 117 8.72 7.78 4.56
CA VAL A 117 10.10 7.33 4.80
C VAL A 117 10.59 7.56 6.24
N GLY A 118 9.89 8.37 7.04
CA GLY A 118 10.22 8.54 8.46
C GLY A 118 10.08 7.24 9.27
N CYS A 119 9.12 6.39 8.88
CA CYS A 119 8.89 5.09 9.51
C CYS A 119 9.28 3.92 8.60
N HIS A 120 9.10 4.05 7.28
CA HIS A 120 9.38 3.00 6.30
C HIS A 120 10.80 3.12 5.71
N ALA A 121 11.82 2.93 6.55
CA ALA A 121 13.18 3.37 6.26
C ALA A 121 14.23 2.26 6.14
N GLN A 122 13.96 1.04 6.60
CA GLN A 122 14.97 -0.02 6.74
C GLN A 122 14.75 -1.20 5.77
N PRO A 123 15.72 -1.56 4.93
CA PRO A 123 17.07 -0.98 4.81
C PRO A 123 17.13 0.32 4.01
N ARG A 124 16.04 0.72 3.35
CA ARG A 124 15.89 1.96 2.58
C ARG A 124 14.41 2.38 2.51
N SER A 125 14.11 3.50 1.85
CA SER A 125 12.74 3.97 1.61
C SER A 125 11.83 2.84 1.07
N GLY A 126 10.66 2.67 1.70
CA GLY A 126 9.73 1.54 1.49
C GLY A 126 9.97 0.35 2.43
N GLY A 127 10.95 0.46 3.32
CA GLY A 127 11.38 -0.58 4.25
C GLY A 127 10.51 -0.74 5.50
N ALA A 128 10.92 -1.64 6.39
CA ALA A 128 10.37 -1.75 7.74
C ALA A 128 10.90 -0.60 8.63
N GLY A 129 10.37 -0.50 9.85
CA GLY A 129 10.80 0.50 10.85
C GLY A 129 11.32 -0.14 12.13
N ASP A 130 12.22 0.55 12.81
CA ASP A 130 12.65 0.19 14.16
C ASP A 130 11.51 0.35 15.18
N PHE A 131 11.68 -0.14 16.42
CA PHE A 131 10.69 -0.02 17.49
C PHE A 131 10.25 1.44 17.74
N VAL A 132 11.17 2.41 17.59
CA VAL A 132 10.84 3.84 17.75
C VAL A 132 9.82 4.35 16.71
N ALA A 133 9.70 3.68 15.57
CA ALA A 133 8.77 4.03 14.50
C ALA A 133 7.35 3.48 14.73
N ASN A 134 7.13 2.69 15.79
CA ASN A 134 5.83 2.07 16.08
C ASN A 134 4.68 3.07 16.12
N VAL A 135 3.54 2.68 15.54
CA VAL A 135 2.31 3.48 15.49
C VAL A 135 1.25 2.92 16.43
N PHE A 136 0.32 3.76 16.88
CA PHE A 136 -0.71 3.40 17.86
C PHE A 136 -2.09 3.42 17.20
N VAL A 137 -2.45 2.29 16.58
CA VAL A 137 -3.71 2.18 15.84
C VAL A 137 -4.90 2.26 16.80
N LEU A 138 -6.00 2.85 16.33
CA LEU A 138 -7.24 3.17 17.07
C LEU A 138 -7.15 4.41 17.97
N ALA A 139 -5.96 4.90 18.32
CA ALA A 139 -5.83 6.17 19.04
C ALA A 139 -6.24 7.39 18.18
N GLN A 140 -6.15 7.27 16.86
CA GLN A 140 -6.33 8.39 15.93
C GLN A 140 -7.76 8.88 15.78
N VAL A 141 -8.74 8.11 16.25
CA VAL A 141 -10.15 8.48 16.21
C VAL A 141 -10.65 9.09 17.52
N LEU A 142 -9.79 9.17 18.54
CA LEU A 142 -10.15 9.70 19.86
C LEU A 142 -10.08 11.23 19.89
N ASP A 143 -11.11 11.86 20.46
CA ASP A 143 -11.16 13.29 20.78
C ASP A 143 -11.64 13.49 22.22
N PRO A 144 -10.85 14.12 23.12
CA PRO A 144 -9.49 14.62 22.91
C PRO A 144 -8.47 13.50 22.61
N VAL A 145 -7.32 13.88 22.06
CA VAL A 145 -6.25 12.90 21.80
C VAL A 145 -5.80 12.22 23.09
N THR A 146 -5.46 10.94 23.00
CA THR A 146 -4.86 10.21 24.12
C THR A 146 -3.36 10.47 24.18
N ARG A 147 -2.79 10.51 25.38
CA ARG A 147 -1.32 10.49 25.59
C ARG A 147 -0.84 9.13 26.10
N SER A 148 -1.75 8.16 26.19
CA SER A 148 -1.48 6.81 26.68
C SER A 148 -1.18 5.88 25.52
N ILE A 149 -0.20 5.00 25.72
CA ILE A 149 0.12 3.87 24.84
C ILE A 149 -0.50 2.56 25.34
N ASP A 150 -1.34 2.63 26.39
CA ASP A 150 -1.97 1.45 26.96
C ASP A 150 -2.93 0.77 25.96
N GLY A 151 -2.95 -0.57 26.01
CA GLY A 151 -3.75 -1.43 25.13
C GLY A 151 -5.25 -1.18 25.19
N ALA A 152 -5.76 -0.51 26.23
CA ALA A 152 -7.15 -0.10 26.35
C ALA A 152 -7.53 1.08 25.43
N PHE A 153 -6.55 1.84 24.94
CA PHE A 153 -6.78 3.01 24.07
C PHE A 153 -6.26 2.82 22.65
N SER A 154 -5.29 1.93 22.46
CA SER A 154 -4.62 1.78 21.18
C SER A 154 -3.93 0.42 21.04
N ASN A 155 -3.69 0.03 19.80
CA ASN A 155 -2.90 -1.14 19.45
C ASN A 155 -1.55 -0.68 18.90
N GLU A 156 -0.48 -0.86 19.67
CA GLU A 156 0.88 -0.58 19.21
C GLU A 156 1.28 -1.55 18.08
N ARG A 157 1.90 -1.02 17.02
CA ARG A 157 2.29 -1.74 15.81
C ARG A 157 3.63 -1.31 15.27
N ASN A 158 4.47 -2.30 14.98
CA ASN A 158 5.68 -2.04 14.22
C ASN A 158 5.40 -1.76 12.74
N THR A 159 6.22 -0.90 12.15
CA THR A 159 6.11 -0.50 10.75
C THR A 159 6.61 -1.61 9.84
N LEU A 160 5.72 -2.15 9.01
CA LEU A 160 6.05 -3.24 8.09
C LEU A 160 6.68 -2.72 6.79
N GLY A 161 7.60 -3.50 6.21
CA GLY A 161 8.12 -3.24 4.87
C GLY A 161 7.09 -3.41 3.75
N MET A 162 7.26 -2.64 2.67
CA MET A 162 6.35 -2.58 1.51
C MET A 162 6.94 -3.19 0.23
N PHE A 163 8.18 -3.70 0.28
CA PHE A 163 8.83 -4.36 -0.85
C PHE A 163 8.00 -5.55 -1.35
N GLY A 164 7.68 -5.56 -2.65
CA GLY A 164 6.82 -6.56 -3.29
C GLY A 164 5.33 -6.45 -2.96
N ALA A 165 4.86 -5.35 -2.35
CA ALA A 165 3.46 -5.21 -1.93
C ALA A 165 2.46 -5.38 -3.07
N GLY A 166 2.79 -5.00 -4.31
CA GLY A 166 1.91 -5.22 -5.47
C GLY A 166 1.60 -6.71 -5.71
N ALA A 167 2.56 -7.60 -5.49
CA ALA A 167 2.35 -9.05 -5.63
C ALA A 167 1.43 -9.59 -4.53
N ILE A 168 1.61 -9.09 -3.32
CA ILE A 168 0.79 -9.46 -2.16
C ILE A 168 -0.65 -8.99 -2.35
N GLU A 169 -0.84 -7.76 -2.84
CA GLU A 169 -2.18 -7.25 -3.13
C GLU A 169 -2.88 -8.06 -4.21
N MET A 170 -2.18 -8.38 -5.31
CA MET A 170 -2.75 -9.20 -6.37
C MET A 170 -3.14 -10.61 -5.90
N LEU A 171 -2.36 -11.21 -5.00
CA LEU A 171 -2.70 -12.50 -4.40
C LEU A 171 -4.01 -12.41 -3.63
N ALA A 172 -4.14 -11.36 -2.80
CA ALA A 172 -5.34 -11.12 -2.01
C ALA A 172 -6.57 -10.82 -2.88
N ARG A 173 -6.41 -10.05 -3.97
CA ARG A 173 -7.50 -9.80 -4.94
C ARG A 173 -8.01 -11.09 -5.58
N GLU A 174 -7.10 -11.93 -6.08
CA GLU A 174 -7.49 -13.20 -6.69
C GLU A 174 -8.10 -14.17 -5.67
N MET A 175 -7.57 -14.23 -4.44
CA MET A 175 -8.17 -15.04 -3.37
C MET A 175 -9.58 -14.55 -3.01
N SER A 176 -9.78 -13.23 -2.95
CA SER A 176 -11.11 -12.65 -2.71
C SER A 176 -12.10 -13.04 -3.80
N ALA A 177 -11.68 -12.99 -5.07
CA ALA A 177 -12.51 -13.43 -6.19
C ALA A 177 -12.88 -14.93 -6.09
N GLU A 178 -11.92 -15.79 -5.72
CA GLU A 178 -12.16 -17.23 -5.52
C GLU A 178 -13.16 -17.48 -4.38
N LEU A 179 -13.00 -16.83 -3.22
CA LEU A 179 -13.90 -17.00 -2.07
C LEU A 179 -15.31 -16.47 -2.35
N ILE A 180 -15.43 -15.29 -2.96
CA ILE A 180 -16.72 -14.70 -3.35
C ILE A 180 -17.44 -15.61 -4.36
N ALA A 181 -16.72 -16.16 -5.35
CA ALA A 181 -17.31 -17.08 -6.31
C ALA A 181 -17.87 -18.36 -5.66
N ILE A 182 -17.20 -18.87 -4.62
CA ILE A 182 -17.72 -20.01 -3.82
C ILE A 182 -19.04 -19.64 -3.14
N ARG A 183 -19.13 -18.46 -2.51
CA ARG A 183 -20.38 -17.97 -1.90
C ARG A 183 -21.48 -17.83 -2.93
N GLU A 184 -21.23 -17.18 -4.07
CA GLU A 184 -22.25 -16.97 -5.10
C GLU A 184 -22.77 -18.29 -5.67
N ALA A 185 -21.89 -19.27 -5.91
CA ALA A 185 -22.30 -20.61 -6.33
C ALA A 185 -23.15 -21.33 -5.27
N ALA A 186 -22.81 -21.18 -3.97
CA ALA A 186 -23.61 -21.71 -2.88
C ALA A 186 -24.99 -21.03 -2.78
N THR A 187 -25.06 -19.71 -2.99
CA THR A 187 -26.32 -18.94 -3.04
C THR A 187 -27.25 -19.46 -4.12
N VAL A 188 -26.74 -19.68 -5.35
CA VAL A 188 -27.54 -20.24 -6.45
C VAL A 188 -28.08 -21.62 -6.07
N ARG A 189 -27.21 -22.52 -5.58
CA ARG A 189 -27.61 -23.88 -5.18
C ARG A 189 -28.62 -23.90 -4.02
N ALA A 190 -28.47 -23.03 -3.03
CA ALA A 190 -29.39 -22.94 -1.89
C ALA A 190 -30.79 -22.50 -2.35
N ARG A 191 -30.86 -21.55 -3.28
CA ARG A 191 -32.12 -21.11 -3.90
C ARG A 191 -32.78 -22.21 -4.74
N GLU A 192 -32.01 -22.89 -5.58
CA GLU A 192 -32.52 -23.94 -6.46
C GLU A 192 -33.04 -25.17 -5.68
N THR A 193 -32.34 -25.55 -4.62
CA THR A 193 -32.69 -26.73 -3.81
C THR A 193 -33.71 -26.43 -2.71
N GLY A 194 -33.89 -25.15 -2.35
CA GLY A 194 -34.72 -24.75 -1.21
C GLY A 194 -34.16 -25.21 0.14
N ALA A 195 -32.87 -25.58 0.21
CA ALA A 195 -32.21 -26.06 1.42
C ALA A 195 -30.88 -25.30 1.67
N PRO A 196 -30.44 -25.18 2.94
CA PRO A 196 -29.12 -24.62 3.25
C PRO A 196 -27.99 -25.40 2.57
N VAL A 197 -27.01 -24.69 2.04
CA VAL A 197 -25.84 -25.27 1.35
C VAL A 197 -24.58 -24.86 2.10
N THR A 198 -23.86 -25.85 2.63
CA THR A 198 -22.53 -25.67 3.24
C THR A 198 -21.44 -26.10 2.27
N VAL A 199 -20.44 -25.25 2.05
CA VAL A 199 -19.30 -25.53 1.18
C VAL A 199 -17.98 -25.08 1.83
N PRO A 200 -16.86 -25.79 1.59
CA PRO A 200 -15.55 -25.36 2.07
C PRO A 200 -15.11 -24.07 1.37
N LEU A 201 -14.49 -23.16 2.13
CA LEU A 201 -13.87 -21.93 1.62
C LEU A 201 -12.38 -22.17 1.41
N ARG A 202 -11.96 -22.24 0.15
CA ARG A 202 -10.55 -22.43 -0.20
C ARG A 202 -10.16 -21.51 -1.34
N ALA A 203 -9.03 -20.84 -1.18
CA ALA A 203 -8.47 -19.98 -2.21
C ALA A 203 -6.95 -20.18 -2.28
N LYS A 204 -6.40 -20.36 -3.49
CA LYS A 204 -4.97 -20.61 -3.73
C LYS A 204 -4.36 -21.74 -2.86
N GLY A 205 -5.18 -22.72 -2.49
CA GLY A 205 -4.80 -23.84 -1.62
C GLY A 205 -4.70 -23.51 -0.13
N VAL A 206 -5.18 -22.34 0.30
CA VAL A 206 -5.37 -21.93 1.69
C VAL A 206 -6.81 -22.23 2.11
N ASP A 207 -7.01 -22.72 3.33
CA ASP A 207 -8.32 -23.09 3.88
C ASP A 207 -8.80 -22.03 4.86
N PHE A 208 -9.99 -21.47 4.59
CA PHE A 208 -10.67 -20.45 5.38
C PHE A 208 -11.95 -21.00 6.04
N GLY A 209 -11.96 -22.31 6.33
CA GLY A 209 -13.09 -22.99 6.93
C GLY A 209 -14.21 -23.29 5.92
N ALA A 210 -15.45 -22.96 6.28
CA ALA A 210 -16.63 -23.22 5.47
C ALA A 210 -17.64 -22.07 5.55
N ILE A 211 -18.51 -22.00 4.55
CA ILE A 211 -19.63 -21.06 4.50
C ILE A 211 -20.93 -21.83 4.33
N THR A 212 -21.97 -21.42 5.05
CA THR A 212 -23.32 -21.95 4.87
C THR A 212 -24.22 -20.84 4.32
N VAL A 213 -24.86 -21.08 3.18
CA VAL A 213 -25.82 -20.13 2.57
C VAL A 213 -27.22 -20.70 2.64
N LEU A 214 -28.18 -19.89 3.09
CA LEU A 214 -29.57 -20.26 3.26
C LEU A 214 -30.37 -19.99 1.96
N PRO A 215 -31.53 -20.64 1.76
CA PRO A 215 -32.36 -20.43 0.57
C PRO A 215 -32.87 -18.99 0.40
N ASP A 216 -33.00 -18.24 1.49
CA ASP A 216 -33.38 -16.82 1.49
C ASP A 216 -32.21 -15.89 1.07
N GLY A 217 -31.01 -16.44 0.87
CA GLY A 217 -29.80 -15.72 0.51
C GLY A 217 -28.97 -15.25 1.70
N ARG A 218 -29.42 -15.43 2.95
CA ARG A 218 -28.60 -15.11 4.11
C ARG A 218 -27.45 -16.10 4.26
N VAL A 219 -26.37 -15.63 4.87
CA VAL A 219 -25.15 -16.39 5.12
C VAL A 219 -25.03 -16.69 6.61
N ASP A 220 -24.80 -17.94 6.97
CA ASP A 220 -24.26 -18.32 8.28
C ASP A 220 -22.72 -18.34 8.19
N PRO A 221 -22.05 -17.37 8.83
CA PRO A 221 -20.61 -17.17 8.72
C PRO A 221 -19.82 -17.87 9.83
N THR A 222 -20.47 -18.60 10.73
CA THR A 222 -19.84 -19.11 11.98
C THR A 222 -18.70 -20.09 11.77
N ALA A 223 -18.62 -20.71 10.58
CA ALA A 223 -17.54 -21.60 10.19
C ALA A 223 -16.47 -20.93 9.29
N ILE A 224 -16.58 -19.62 9.04
CA ILE A 224 -15.56 -18.85 8.31
C ILE A 224 -14.39 -18.60 9.27
N ASP A 225 -13.18 -18.87 8.80
CA ASP A 225 -11.97 -18.87 9.62
C ASP A 225 -10.87 -18.02 9.00
N GLY A 226 -10.25 -17.15 9.79
CA GLY A 226 -9.07 -16.35 9.42
C GLY A 226 -9.24 -15.30 8.32
N VAL A 227 -10.48 -15.00 7.90
CA VAL A 227 -10.87 -13.92 6.97
C VAL A 227 -12.18 -13.27 7.43
N ASP A 228 -12.40 -12.01 7.08
CA ASP A 228 -13.66 -11.34 7.41
C ASP A 228 -14.83 -11.96 6.61
N TRP A 229 -16.05 -11.85 7.14
CA TRP A 229 -17.24 -12.47 6.53
C TRP A 229 -17.65 -11.85 5.19
N ASP A 230 -17.03 -10.74 4.81
CA ASP A 230 -17.15 -10.18 3.46
C ASP A 230 -16.36 -10.95 2.40
N LEU A 231 -15.51 -11.91 2.82
CA LEU A 231 -14.65 -12.75 1.97
C LEU A 231 -13.60 -11.96 1.17
N VAL A 232 -13.37 -10.70 1.52
CA VAL A 232 -12.25 -9.91 0.99
C VAL A 232 -11.03 -10.19 1.84
N VAL A 233 -10.04 -10.84 1.24
CA VAL A 233 -8.71 -11.04 1.83
C VAL A 233 -8.01 -9.69 1.86
N LYS A 234 -7.65 -9.25 3.06
CA LYS A 234 -7.03 -7.94 3.32
C LYS A 234 -5.56 -8.16 3.68
N PRO A 235 -4.61 -7.86 2.78
CA PRO A 235 -3.23 -8.31 2.96
C PRO A 235 -2.38 -7.41 3.86
N PHE A 236 -2.86 -6.21 4.19
CA PHE A 236 -2.07 -5.17 4.84
C PHE A 236 -2.45 -4.95 6.31
N HIS A 237 -1.51 -4.32 7.03
CA HIS A 237 -1.42 -4.33 8.50
C HIS A 237 -1.23 -5.73 9.07
N GLN A 238 -1.14 -5.85 10.40
CA GLN A 238 -0.99 -7.12 11.10
C GLN A 238 -2.33 -7.85 11.30
N LYS A 239 -3.46 -7.11 11.30
CA LYS A 239 -4.82 -7.68 11.46
C LYS A 239 -5.53 -7.99 10.14
N GLY A 240 -4.92 -7.71 8.99
CA GLY A 240 -5.61 -7.78 7.70
C GLY A 240 -6.82 -6.83 7.69
N ALA A 241 -6.54 -5.54 7.88
CA ALA A 241 -7.57 -4.52 8.07
C ALA A 241 -7.79 -3.64 6.83
N VAL A 242 -6.86 -3.68 5.87
CA VAL A 242 -6.81 -2.78 4.71
C VAL A 242 -6.76 -3.61 3.43
N VAL A 243 -7.58 -3.23 2.45
CA VAL A 243 -7.81 -4.00 1.21
C VAL A 243 -6.72 -3.74 0.16
N SER A 244 -6.24 -2.50 0.06
CA SER A 244 -5.36 -2.06 -1.01
C SER A 244 -4.29 -1.07 -0.56
N LEU A 245 -3.27 -0.90 -1.38
CA LEU A 245 -2.23 0.11 -1.21
C LEU A 245 -2.79 1.55 -1.31
N ARG A 246 -3.82 1.79 -2.15
CA ARG A 246 -4.51 3.09 -2.20
C ARG A 246 -5.22 3.39 -0.88
N GLU A 247 -5.97 2.42 -0.36
CA GLU A 247 -6.66 2.59 0.92
C GLU A 247 -5.65 2.79 2.07
N PHE A 248 -4.56 2.01 2.08
CA PHE A 248 -3.45 2.20 3.00
C PHE A 248 -2.89 3.62 2.92
N SER A 249 -2.58 4.09 1.71
CA SER A 249 -1.99 5.41 1.48
C SER A 249 -2.91 6.53 1.95
N ASN A 250 -4.20 6.49 1.59
CA ASN A 250 -5.16 7.49 2.07
C ASN A 250 -5.32 7.48 3.60
N ASN A 251 -5.39 6.30 4.21
CA ASN A 251 -5.43 6.18 5.66
C ASN A 251 -4.17 6.81 6.29
N ALA A 252 -2.99 6.51 5.73
CA ALA A 252 -1.71 6.97 6.27
C ALA A 252 -1.46 8.47 6.05
N MET A 253 -1.84 9.03 4.89
CA MET A 253 -1.77 10.45 4.61
C MET A 253 -2.56 11.24 5.65
N ASN A 254 -3.82 10.89 5.87
CA ASN A 254 -4.62 11.60 6.86
C ASN A 254 -4.17 11.30 8.29
N HIS A 255 -3.89 10.06 8.67
CA HIS A 255 -3.56 9.70 10.05
C HIS A 255 -2.12 10.06 10.47
N HIS A 256 -1.10 9.71 9.69
CA HIS A 256 0.28 9.88 10.16
C HIS A 256 0.83 11.27 9.82
N HIS A 257 0.38 11.83 8.70
CA HIS A 257 0.91 13.10 8.18
C HIS A 257 -0.06 14.27 8.42
N GLY A 258 -1.36 13.98 8.47
CA GLY A 258 -2.39 15.02 8.54
C GLY A 258 -2.58 15.71 7.21
N MET A 259 -2.46 14.94 6.11
CA MET A 259 -2.69 15.37 4.74
C MET A 259 -3.99 14.75 4.21
N GLN A 260 -4.84 15.54 3.54
CA GLN A 260 -6.17 15.13 3.09
C GLN A 260 -6.26 14.94 1.57
N SER A 261 -6.62 13.73 1.15
CA SER A 261 -6.90 13.42 -0.25
C SER A 261 -8.29 13.91 -0.68
N SER A 262 -8.39 14.57 -1.84
CA SER A 262 -9.66 15.04 -2.40
C SER A 262 -10.71 13.93 -2.55
N GLU A 263 -10.30 12.69 -2.84
CA GLU A 263 -11.22 11.54 -2.98
C GLU A 263 -11.93 11.15 -1.66
N ARG A 264 -11.40 11.60 -0.50
CA ARG A 264 -11.96 11.33 0.83
C ARG A 264 -12.68 12.52 1.43
N PHE A 265 -12.12 13.70 1.25
CA PHE A 265 -12.57 14.91 1.92
C PHE A 265 -13.33 15.86 1.00
N GLY A 266 -13.38 15.56 -0.30
CA GLY A 266 -14.07 16.32 -1.31
C GLY A 266 -13.17 17.35 -1.99
N HIS A 267 -13.49 17.65 -3.24
CA HIS A 267 -12.83 18.71 -4.00
C HIS A 267 -13.17 20.10 -3.43
N ASP A 268 -12.18 20.99 -3.42
CA ASP A 268 -12.30 22.36 -2.93
C ASP A 268 -12.80 22.46 -1.47
N SER A 269 -12.51 21.42 -0.68
CA SER A 269 -12.83 21.32 0.73
C SER A 269 -11.58 21.53 1.60
N ASP A 270 -11.77 22.25 2.71
CA ASP A 270 -10.81 22.40 3.82
C ASP A 270 -11.50 21.76 5.04
N ALA A 271 -11.40 20.43 5.16
CA ALA A 271 -12.23 19.69 6.12
C ALA A 271 -11.67 19.72 7.55
N ASP A 272 -10.40 20.08 7.72
CA ASP A 272 -9.74 20.24 9.01
C ASP A 272 -9.40 21.70 9.37
N ASN A 273 -9.86 22.66 8.57
CA ASN A 273 -9.75 24.11 8.79
C ASN A 273 -8.30 24.60 8.94
N ASP A 274 -7.39 24.08 8.11
CA ASP A 274 -5.99 24.50 8.10
C ASP A 274 -5.69 25.61 7.06
N GLY A 275 -6.69 25.96 6.25
CA GLY A 275 -6.61 26.98 5.21
C GLY A 275 -6.17 26.48 3.84
N MET A 276 -5.95 25.18 3.68
CA MET A 276 -5.59 24.51 2.44
C MET A 276 -6.75 23.66 1.92
N SER A 277 -6.85 23.56 0.60
CA SER A 277 -7.80 22.66 -0.05
C SER A 277 -7.11 21.92 -1.18
N ASN A 278 -7.62 20.72 -1.50
CA ASN A 278 -7.04 19.83 -2.51
C ASN A 278 -5.55 19.51 -2.25
N GLU A 279 -5.22 19.21 -0.98
CA GLU A 279 -3.83 18.96 -0.55
C GLU A 279 -3.18 17.78 -1.27
N LEU A 280 -3.96 16.73 -1.58
CA LEU A 280 -3.54 15.59 -2.38
C LEU A 280 -4.64 15.22 -3.37
N THR A 281 -4.32 15.16 -4.66
CA THR A 281 -5.28 14.75 -5.69
C THR A 281 -5.38 13.22 -5.80
N GLU A 282 -6.42 12.73 -6.47
CA GLU A 282 -6.56 11.32 -6.85
C GLU A 282 -5.32 10.80 -7.60
N GLY A 283 -4.73 11.65 -8.45
CA GLY A 283 -3.54 11.33 -9.25
C GLY A 283 -2.27 11.24 -8.39
N ASP A 284 -2.13 12.06 -7.35
CA ASP A 284 -1.04 11.92 -6.37
C ASP A 284 -1.15 10.60 -5.62
N ILE A 285 -2.38 10.23 -5.22
CA ILE A 285 -2.63 8.93 -4.58
C ILE A 285 -2.38 7.77 -5.55
N THR A 286 -2.68 7.92 -6.84
CA THR A 286 -2.28 6.94 -7.86
C THR A 286 -0.77 6.81 -7.91
N ALA A 287 -0.04 7.92 -7.98
CA ALA A 287 1.42 7.92 -8.06
C ALA A 287 2.07 7.20 -6.85
N VAL A 288 1.68 7.53 -5.61
CA VAL A 288 2.23 6.86 -4.41
C VAL A 288 1.84 5.38 -4.35
N THR A 289 0.63 5.03 -4.79
CA THR A 289 0.16 3.63 -4.86
C THR A 289 0.99 2.84 -5.87
N LEU A 290 1.27 3.41 -7.05
CA LEU A 290 2.11 2.78 -8.08
C LEU A 290 3.55 2.62 -7.60
N TYR A 291 4.12 3.61 -6.92
CA TYR A 291 5.44 3.49 -6.31
C TYR A 291 5.50 2.30 -5.34
N GLN A 292 4.58 2.23 -4.39
CA GLN A 292 4.49 1.13 -3.42
C GLN A 292 4.29 -0.24 -4.09
N ALA A 293 3.39 -0.32 -5.07
CA ALA A 293 3.07 -1.56 -5.77
C ALA A 293 4.25 -2.09 -6.60
N ALA A 294 5.07 -1.18 -7.13
CA ALA A 294 6.22 -1.48 -7.96
C ALA A 294 7.56 -1.55 -7.21
N LEU A 295 7.58 -1.36 -5.89
CA LEU A 295 8.78 -1.63 -5.08
C LEU A 295 9.23 -3.08 -5.31
N GLU A 296 10.52 -3.24 -5.58
CA GLU A 296 11.14 -4.55 -5.87
C GLU A 296 10.74 -5.59 -4.81
N ALA A 297 10.46 -6.82 -5.22
CA ALA A 297 10.18 -7.87 -4.26
C ALA A 297 11.49 -8.30 -3.56
N PRO A 298 11.42 -8.76 -2.29
CA PRO A 298 12.57 -9.34 -1.60
C PRO A 298 13.20 -10.51 -2.37
N ARG A 299 14.44 -10.88 -2.03
CA ARG A 299 15.21 -11.95 -2.70
C ARG A 299 15.88 -12.89 -1.69
N GLN A 300 16.47 -13.96 -2.21
CA GLN A 300 17.35 -14.84 -1.43
C GLN A 300 18.83 -14.46 -1.58
N ALA A 301 19.42 -13.87 -0.54
CA ALA A 301 20.85 -13.62 -0.43
C ALA A 301 21.55 -14.82 0.24
N TRP A 302 22.11 -15.72 -0.57
CA TRP A 302 22.76 -16.93 -0.07
C TRP A 302 24.18 -16.65 0.45
N PRO A 303 24.57 -17.12 1.65
CA PRO A 303 25.90 -16.89 2.21
C PRO A 303 27.03 -17.32 1.27
N ALA A 304 28.14 -16.57 1.24
CA ALA A 304 29.35 -16.95 0.50
C ALA A 304 30.09 -18.13 1.17
N ASN A 305 30.04 -18.20 2.50
CA ASN A 305 30.60 -19.29 3.28
C ASN A 305 29.88 -20.62 2.94
N GLY A 306 30.64 -21.63 2.53
CA GLY A 306 30.08 -22.91 2.10
C GLY A 306 29.37 -23.70 3.20
N GLN A 307 29.78 -23.56 4.47
CA GLN A 307 29.11 -24.19 5.61
C GLN A 307 27.76 -23.50 5.87
N ALA A 308 27.74 -22.18 5.98
CA ALA A 308 26.51 -21.40 6.17
C ALA A 308 25.51 -21.62 5.00
N ARG A 309 26.01 -21.68 3.76
CA ARG A 309 25.17 -22.00 2.59
C ARG A 309 24.57 -23.41 2.66
N ARG A 310 25.32 -24.41 3.12
CA ARG A 310 24.78 -25.77 3.34
C ARG A 310 23.75 -25.77 4.46
N ALA A 311 24.03 -25.07 5.57
CA ALA A 311 23.11 -24.91 6.69
C ALA A 311 21.79 -24.29 6.24
N ALA A 312 21.81 -23.17 5.51
CA ALA A 312 20.61 -22.52 4.98
C ALA A 312 19.80 -23.43 4.02
N ARG A 313 20.45 -24.28 3.22
CA ARG A 313 19.72 -25.25 2.36
C ARG A 313 19.03 -26.34 3.17
N GLN A 314 19.72 -26.86 4.20
CA GLN A 314 19.16 -27.85 5.11
C GLN A 314 18.02 -27.24 5.94
N GLY A 315 18.20 -26.00 6.41
CA GLY A 315 17.17 -25.24 7.13
C GLY A 315 15.91 -25.00 6.30
N LYS A 316 16.03 -24.72 4.99
CA LYS A 316 14.87 -24.60 4.10
C LYS A 316 14.05 -25.89 4.04
N ALA A 317 14.72 -27.05 4.00
CA ALA A 317 14.06 -28.34 4.02
C ALA A 317 13.40 -28.61 5.37
N LEU A 318 14.13 -28.42 6.48
CA LEU A 318 13.63 -28.59 7.84
C LEU A 318 12.42 -27.68 8.13
N PHE A 319 12.46 -26.42 7.71
CA PHE A 319 11.35 -25.47 7.85
C PHE A 319 10.03 -26.03 7.30
N SER A 320 10.08 -26.74 6.18
CA SER A 320 8.88 -27.37 5.60
C SER A 320 8.54 -28.68 6.31
N GLU A 321 9.55 -29.47 6.67
CA GLU A 321 9.41 -30.78 7.33
C GLU A 321 8.75 -30.68 8.71
N ILE A 322 9.14 -29.68 9.51
CA ILE A 322 8.57 -29.48 10.86
C ILE A 322 7.22 -28.74 10.85
N GLY A 323 6.74 -28.34 9.67
CA GLY A 323 5.41 -27.77 9.50
C GLY A 323 5.30 -26.25 9.50
N CYS A 324 6.38 -25.48 9.66
CA CYS A 324 6.31 -24.00 9.61
C CYS A 324 5.63 -23.49 8.33
N GLY A 325 5.81 -24.22 7.23
CA GLY A 325 5.17 -23.95 5.94
C GLY A 325 3.65 -24.14 5.89
N ARG A 326 2.98 -24.58 6.96
CA ARG A 326 1.50 -24.67 7.01
C ARG A 326 0.86 -23.29 6.94
N CYS A 327 1.30 -22.36 7.80
CA CYS A 327 0.87 -20.96 7.78
C CYS A 327 1.83 -20.09 6.95
N HIS A 328 3.14 -20.32 7.06
CA HIS A 328 4.15 -19.62 6.24
C HIS A 328 4.40 -20.31 4.91
N ARG A 329 3.33 -20.49 4.13
CA ARG A 329 3.34 -21.22 2.87
C ARG A 329 4.42 -20.69 1.92
N PRO A 330 5.37 -21.54 1.46
CA PRO A 330 6.51 -21.08 0.68
C PRO A 330 6.14 -20.30 -0.58
N SER A 331 5.02 -20.64 -1.24
CA SER A 331 4.58 -19.98 -2.45
C SER A 331 3.07 -20.02 -2.65
N LEU A 332 2.55 -18.97 -3.28
CA LEU A 332 1.20 -18.91 -3.86
C LEU A 332 1.32 -18.58 -5.37
N LEU A 333 0.26 -18.87 -6.14
CA LEU A 333 0.22 -18.63 -7.58
C LEU A 333 -0.75 -17.49 -7.93
N LEU A 334 -0.26 -16.55 -8.72
CA LEU A 334 -1.06 -15.55 -9.41
C LEU A 334 -1.44 -16.04 -10.81
N ALA A 335 -2.69 -15.81 -11.20
CA ALA A 335 -3.18 -16.08 -12.55
C ALA A 335 -2.75 -14.97 -13.52
N SER A 336 -2.65 -13.73 -13.05
CA SER A 336 -2.25 -12.56 -13.85
C SER A 336 -0.94 -11.93 -13.35
N ARG A 337 -0.16 -11.39 -14.29
CA ARG A 337 0.99 -10.51 -13.98
C ARG A 337 0.65 -9.03 -14.01
N GLU A 338 -0.55 -8.67 -14.47
CA GLU A 338 -0.98 -7.28 -14.63
C GLU A 338 -1.50 -6.76 -13.29
N PHE A 339 -0.76 -5.84 -12.68
CA PHE A 339 -1.29 -5.03 -11.59
C PHE A 339 -2.23 -3.97 -12.17
N THR A 340 -3.34 -3.72 -11.49
CA THR A 340 -4.31 -2.69 -11.91
C THR A 340 -4.58 -1.70 -10.79
N GLU A 341 -4.73 -0.42 -11.13
CA GLU A 341 -5.14 0.63 -10.19
C GLU A 341 -6.28 1.45 -10.84
N PRO A 342 -7.43 1.64 -10.17
CA PRO A 342 -7.76 1.22 -8.80
C PRO A 342 -8.01 -0.28 -8.56
N ASN A 343 -7.91 -0.70 -7.28
CA ASN A 343 -8.30 -2.05 -6.84
C ASN A 343 -9.83 -2.24 -6.94
N PRO A 344 -10.32 -3.37 -7.50
CA PRO A 344 -11.76 -3.63 -7.66
C PRO A 344 -12.53 -3.76 -6.34
N TYR A 345 -11.84 -4.01 -5.23
CA TYR A 345 -12.38 -4.09 -3.89
C TYR A 345 -12.02 -2.85 -3.06
N ASN A 346 -11.78 -1.69 -3.66
CA ASN A 346 -11.60 -0.47 -2.87
C ASN A 346 -12.91 -0.11 -2.12
N PRO A 347 -12.87 0.14 -0.80
CA PRO A 347 -14.06 0.57 -0.07
C PRO A 347 -14.42 2.02 -0.43
N PRO A 348 -15.68 2.45 -0.18
CA PRO A 348 -16.11 3.84 -0.42
C PRO A 348 -15.14 4.88 0.20
N GLY A 349 -15.01 6.03 -0.46
CA GLY A 349 -13.99 7.05 -0.12
C GLY A 349 -12.59 6.69 -0.63
N ASN A 350 -12.47 5.72 -1.52
CA ASN A 350 -11.27 5.49 -2.30
C ASN A 350 -11.71 5.27 -3.74
N LEU A 351 -10.93 5.76 -4.69
CA LEU A 351 -11.19 5.64 -6.12
C LEU A 351 -11.40 4.17 -6.49
N ARG A 352 -12.45 3.86 -7.25
CA ARG A 352 -12.76 2.49 -7.71
C ARG A 352 -12.73 2.44 -9.24
N PRO A 353 -12.69 1.24 -9.85
CA PRO A 353 -12.62 1.12 -11.30
C PRO A 353 -13.76 1.83 -12.07
N GLN A 354 -14.93 1.99 -11.47
CA GLN A 354 -16.04 2.73 -12.08
C GLN A 354 -15.93 4.26 -11.96
N ASP A 355 -15.00 4.75 -11.15
CA ASP A 355 -14.79 6.18 -10.89
C ASP A 355 -13.69 6.77 -11.81
N VAL A 356 -13.09 5.95 -12.68
CA VAL A 356 -12.00 6.33 -13.63
C VAL A 356 -12.39 6.05 -15.08
N ASP A 357 -11.86 6.85 -16.01
CA ASP A 357 -12.06 6.66 -17.45
C ASP A 357 -11.19 5.51 -17.99
N GLY A 358 -10.07 5.23 -17.33
CA GLY A 358 -9.11 4.22 -17.73
C GLY A 358 -8.36 3.61 -16.54
N VAL A 359 -8.57 2.32 -16.28
CA VAL A 359 -7.81 1.60 -15.24
C VAL A 359 -6.34 1.46 -15.66
N TYR A 360 -5.45 2.05 -14.88
CA TYR A 360 -4.00 1.99 -15.09
C TYR A 360 -3.47 0.57 -14.88
N ARG A 361 -2.49 0.16 -15.69
CA ARG A 361 -1.93 -1.20 -15.65
C ARG A 361 -0.41 -1.23 -15.83
N PHE A 362 0.26 -2.14 -15.13
CA PHE A 362 1.67 -2.46 -15.40
C PHE A 362 1.99 -3.93 -15.10
N ASP A 363 3.05 -4.43 -15.73
CA ASP A 363 3.55 -5.79 -15.52
C ASP A 363 4.36 -5.88 -14.21
N LEU A 364 3.75 -6.50 -13.20
CA LEU A 364 4.31 -6.70 -11.87
C LEU A 364 5.59 -7.55 -11.89
N VAL A 365 5.71 -8.51 -12.82
CA VAL A 365 6.92 -9.34 -12.90
C VAL A 365 8.11 -8.48 -13.30
N ARG A 366 7.91 -7.52 -14.22
CA ARG A 366 8.98 -6.62 -14.68
C ARG A 366 9.44 -5.65 -13.59
N THR A 367 8.52 -5.16 -12.75
CA THR A 367 8.85 -4.21 -11.67
C THR A 367 9.39 -4.92 -10.43
N SER A 368 8.92 -6.12 -10.12
CA SER A 368 9.36 -6.88 -8.94
C SER A 368 10.86 -7.19 -8.92
N ARG A 369 11.49 -7.38 -10.09
CA ARG A 369 12.94 -7.64 -10.26
C ARG A 369 13.51 -8.73 -9.32
N SER A 370 12.69 -9.71 -8.94
CA SER A 370 13.06 -10.75 -7.98
C SER A 370 12.81 -12.15 -8.50
N PRO A 371 13.72 -13.11 -8.26
CA PRO A 371 13.46 -14.53 -8.49
C PRO A 371 12.31 -15.10 -7.65
N LEU A 372 11.87 -14.40 -6.58
CA LEU A 372 10.74 -14.80 -5.75
C LEU A 372 9.38 -14.42 -6.36
N VAL A 373 9.36 -13.62 -7.43
CA VAL A 373 8.16 -13.31 -8.22
C VAL A 373 8.46 -13.67 -9.66
N ARG A 374 8.23 -14.93 -10.03
CA ARG A 374 8.71 -15.48 -11.31
C ARG A 374 7.58 -16.05 -12.17
N PRO A 375 7.60 -15.80 -13.48
CA PRO A 375 6.62 -16.39 -14.38
C PRO A 375 6.86 -17.90 -14.51
N ARG A 376 5.78 -18.65 -14.73
CA ARG A 376 5.78 -20.08 -15.02
C ARG A 376 5.44 -20.32 -16.50
N GLY A 377 5.73 -21.54 -16.98
CA GLY A 377 5.49 -21.92 -18.37
C GLY A 377 4.01 -21.94 -18.79
N ASP A 378 3.09 -21.95 -17.83
CA ASP A 378 1.63 -21.92 -18.03
C ASP A 378 1.04 -20.50 -18.01
N GLY A 379 1.89 -19.47 -17.90
CA GLY A 379 1.48 -18.07 -17.85
C GLY A 379 1.21 -17.52 -16.45
N SER A 380 1.07 -18.39 -15.43
CA SER A 380 0.94 -17.99 -14.03
C SER A 380 2.24 -17.40 -13.47
N VAL A 381 2.16 -16.71 -12.35
CA VAL A 381 3.33 -16.17 -11.62
C VAL A 381 3.41 -16.83 -10.26
N GLU A 382 4.55 -17.43 -9.94
CA GLU A 382 4.83 -17.94 -8.60
C GLU A 382 5.35 -16.80 -7.73
N VAL A 383 4.71 -16.60 -6.58
CA VAL A 383 5.09 -15.61 -5.57
C VAL A 383 5.53 -16.35 -4.31
N GLN A 384 6.83 -16.33 -4.01
CA GLN A 384 7.44 -16.96 -2.85
C GLN A 384 7.51 -16.02 -1.64
N ALA A 385 6.33 -15.67 -1.09
CA ALA A 385 6.20 -14.69 0.00
C ALA A 385 6.20 -15.29 1.42
N PHE A 386 6.15 -16.63 1.56
CA PHE A 386 6.14 -17.32 2.86
C PHE A 386 4.98 -16.90 3.77
N THR A 387 3.76 -16.87 3.22
CA THR A 387 2.52 -16.48 3.89
C THR A 387 1.34 -17.16 3.20
N ASP A 388 0.28 -17.40 3.96
CA ASP A 388 -1.03 -17.83 3.46
C ASP A 388 -2.06 -16.69 3.40
N LEU A 389 -1.70 -15.48 3.83
CA LEU A 389 -2.59 -14.32 3.94
C LEU A 389 -3.83 -14.54 4.80
N LYS A 390 -3.80 -15.55 5.68
CA LYS A 390 -4.85 -15.86 6.64
C LYS A 390 -4.45 -15.36 8.04
N ARG A 391 -5.43 -15.00 8.84
CA ARG A 391 -5.23 -14.75 10.28
C ARG A 391 -5.20 -16.05 11.08
N HIS A 392 -4.31 -16.09 12.08
CA HIS A 392 -4.14 -17.21 13.00
C HIS A 392 -4.09 -16.68 14.43
N ASP A 393 -4.62 -17.43 15.39
CA ASP A 393 -4.43 -17.13 16.81
C ASP A 393 -3.08 -17.68 17.26
N LEU A 394 -2.18 -16.80 17.65
CA LEU A 394 -0.83 -17.17 18.11
C LEU A 394 -0.74 -17.26 19.63
N ASN A 395 -1.87 -17.29 20.33
CA ASN A 395 -1.93 -17.26 21.78
C ASN A 395 -2.56 -18.54 22.34
N ASP A 396 -2.06 -18.97 23.49
CA ASP A 396 -2.65 -20.02 24.32
C ASP A 396 -2.44 -19.71 25.81
N ASP A 397 -2.85 -20.64 26.69
CA ASP A 397 -2.76 -20.48 28.14
C ASP A 397 -1.32 -20.30 28.66
N GLU A 398 -0.31 -20.75 27.90
CA GLU A 398 1.11 -20.69 28.28
C GLU A 398 1.88 -19.59 27.55
N LEU A 399 1.52 -19.32 26.29
CA LEU A 399 2.18 -18.36 25.40
C LEU A 399 1.19 -17.31 24.94
N ASN A 400 1.23 -16.12 25.55
CA ASN A 400 0.28 -15.03 25.29
C ASN A 400 0.97 -13.68 24.99
N HIS A 401 2.23 -13.70 24.54
CA HIS A 401 3.00 -12.47 24.24
C HIS A 401 2.29 -11.56 23.23
N PHE A 402 1.55 -12.13 22.27
CA PHE A 402 0.81 -11.39 21.25
C PHE A 402 -0.62 -11.03 21.69
N ALA A 403 -1.05 -11.40 22.89
CA ALA A 403 -2.39 -11.14 23.43
C ALA A 403 -2.47 -9.80 24.20
N ASN A 404 -1.69 -8.80 23.79
CA ASN A 404 -1.63 -7.51 24.50
C ASN A 404 -2.67 -6.48 24.03
N GLU A 405 -3.48 -6.81 23.02
CA GLU A 405 -4.52 -5.93 22.48
C GLU A 405 -5.84 -6.10 23.23
N GLN A 406 -6.44 -4.97 23.64
CA GLN A 406 -7.72 -4.98 24.35
C GLN A 406 -8.85 -4.37 23.52
N VAL A 407 -8.51 -3.69 22.43
CA VAL A 407 -9.47 -3.06 21.52
C VAL A 407 -9.43 -3.72 20.13
N PRO A 408 -10.56 -4.21 19.61
CA PRO A 408 -10.57 -4.84 18.30
C PRO A 408 -10.44 -3.82 17.16
N GLN A 409 -9.69 -4.18 16.13
CA GLN A 409 -9.51 -3.34 14.94
C GLN A 409 -10.60 -3.63 13.90
N GLY A 410 -11.78 -3.03 14.07
CA GLY A 410 -12.89 -3.06 13.10
C GLY A 410 -13.68 -4.37 13.05
N PHE A 411 -14.61 -4.44 12.10
CA PHE A 411 -15.56 -5.55 11.89
C PHE A 411 -15.48 -6.01 10.42
N LEU A 412 -16.48 -5.64 9.63
CA LEU A 412 -16.50 -5.71 8.16
C LEU A 412 -15.96 -4.40 7.58
N HIS A 413 -15.47 -4.44 6.35
CA HIS A 413 -14.93 -3.26 5.69
C HIS A 413 -15.85 -2.71 4.59
N GLY A 414 -17.16 -2.79 4.83
CA GLY A 414 -18.19 -2.19 3.97
C GLY A 414 -18.57 -3.00 2.71
N PHE A 415 -18.02 -4.20 2.53
CA PHE A 415 -18.28 -5.05 1.34
C PHE A 415 -19.49 -5.96 1.45
N ALA A 416 -20.03 -6.12 2.67
CA ALA A 416 -21.21 -6.94 2.92
C ALA A 416 -22.19 -6.19 3.80
N ASP A 417 -23.47 -6.30 3.47
CA ASP A 417 -24.56 -5.82 4.30
C ASP A 417 -24.65 -6.71 5.56
N PRO A 418 -24.52 -6.15 6.78
CA PRO A 418 -24.72 -6.90 8.03
C PRO A 418 -26.05 -7.66 8.08
N ALA A 419 -27.11 -7.17 7.43
CA ALA A 419 -28.41 -7.85 7.37
C ALA A 419 -28.38 -9.13 6.51
N GLY A 420 -27.33 -9.32 5.70
CA GLY A 420 -27.09 -10.52 4.91
C GLY A 420 -26.61 -11.72 5.73
N PHE A 421 -26.30 -11.56 7.02
CA PHE A 421 -25.84 -12.64 7.88
C PHE A 421 -26.94 -13.16 8.82
N THR A 422 -26.84 -14.43 9.22
CA THR A 422 -27.76 -15.03 10.22
C THR A 422 -27.47 -14.55 11.64
N VAL A 423 -26.29 -14.00 11.88
CA VAL A 423 -25.83 -13.43 13.16
C VAL A 423 -25.14 -12.07 12.93
N PRO A 424 -25.15 -11.15 13.91
CA PRO A 424 -24.48 -9.86 13.77
C PRO A 424 -22.96 -10.01 13.55
N PRO A 425 -22.34 -9.17 12.69
CA PRO A 425 -20.89 -9.12 12.53
C PRO A 425 -20.16 -8.98 13.85
N GLN A 426 -19.17 -9.85 14.07
CA GLN A 426 -18.29 -9.77 15.22
C GLN A 426 -17.06 -8.91 14.90
N PRO A 427 -16.49 -8.24 15.91
CA PRO A 427 -15.24 -7.53 15.72
C PRO A 427 -14.10 -8.51 15.42
N ARG A 428 -13.06 -8.04 14.70
CA ARG A 428 -11.86 -8.86 14.47
C ARG A 428 -11.22 -9.24 15.81
N PRO A 429 -10.89 -10.52 16.04
CA PRO A 429 -10.31 -10.95 17.31
C PRO A 429 -8.98 -10.27 17.63
N THR A 430 -8.79 -9.91 18.90
CA THR A 430 -7.58 -9.25 19.38
C THR A 430 -6.37 -10.20 19.44
N GLY A 431 -6.57 -11.51 19.52
CA GLY A 431 -5.52 -12.53 19.49
C GLY A 431 -5.05 -12.96 18.09
N GLU A 432 -5.80 -12.64 17.04
CA GLU A 432 -5.52 -13.14 15.69
C GLU A 432 -4.67 -12.21 14.82
N PHE A 433 -3.68 -12.73 14.11
CA PHE A 433 -2.81 -11.94 13.23
C PHE A 433 -2.58 -12.62 11.89
N LEU A 434 -2.42 -11.84 10.82
CA LEU A 434 -1.98 -12.37 9.54
C LEU A 434 -0.64 -13.09 9.68
N SER A 435 -0.49 -14.24 9.02
CA SER A 435 0.83 -14.85 8.85
C SER A 435 1.76 -13.82 8.19
N ARG A 436 2.85 -13.47 8.90
CA ARG A 436 3.82 -12.48 8.39
C ARG A 436 4.43 -13.01 7.08
N LYS A 437 4.56 -12.13 6.08
CA LYS A 437 5.28 -12.44 4.84
C LYS A 437 6.77 -12.52 5.15
N LEU A 438 7.34 -13.72 5.26
CA LEU A 438 8.72 -13.91 5.75
C LEU A 438 9.80 -13.63 4.69
N TRP A 439 9.42 -13.29 3.46
CA TRP A 439 10.37 -13.07 2.36
C TRP A 439 11.38 -11.93 2.59
N ASP A 440 11.21 -11.08 3.61
CA ASP A 440 12.15 -10.03 4.02
C ASP A 440 12.72 -10.22 5.45
N VAL A 441 12.38 -11.32 6.14
CA VAL A 441 12.62 -11.49 7.59
C VAL A 441 14.10 -11.38 7.98
N GLY A 442 15.02 -11.68 7.08
CA GLY A 442 16.46 -11.63 7.30
C GLY A 442 17.02 -10.24 7.57
N ASN A 443 16.32 -9.18 7.16
CA ASN A 443 16.74 -7.79 7.40
C ASN A 443 15.59 -6.80 7.65
N SER A 444 14.43 -7.30 8.09
CA SER A 444 13.25 -6.49 8.44
C SER A 444 12.92 -6.49 9.94
N GLY A 445 13.85 -6.95 10.78
CA GLY A 445 13.70 -6.88 12.23
C GLY A 445 13.55 -5.43 12.73
N PRO A 446 13.04 -5.22 13.96
CA PRO A 446 12.72 -6.24 14.97
C PRO A 446 11.42 -7.03 14.68
N TYR A 447 11.12 -8.06 15.48
CA TYR A 447 10.09 -9.06 15.21
C TYR A 447 8.89 -8.99 16.17
N GLY A 448 7.82 -9.69 15.80
CA GLY A 448 6.52 -9.62 16.48
C GLY A 448 5.67 -8.44 15.98
N HIS A 449 4.36 -8.43 16.26
CA HIS A 449 3.49 -7.35 15.76
C HIS A 449 3.81 -5.96 16.36
N ARG A 450 4.48 -5.93 17.53
CA ARG A 450 5.02 -4.71 18.16
C ARG A 450 6.50 -4.45 17.86
N GLY A 451 7.21 -5.36 17.19
CA GLY A 451 8.65 -5.18 16.95
C GLY A 451 9.47 -5.17 18.24
N ASP A 452 9.04 -5.85 19.30
CA ASP A 452 9.70 -5.88 20.60
C ASP A 452 10.53 -7.16 20.82
N LEU A 453 10.61 -8.04 19.82
CA LEU A 453 11.44 -9.24 19.83
C LEU A 453 12.67 -9.02 18.94
N THR A 454 13.85 -9.34 19.45
CA THR A 454 15.12 -8.99 18.81
C THR A 454 15.75 -10.15 18.04
N LEU A 455 15.29 -11.39 18.29
CA LEU A 455 15.78 -12.60 17.64
C LEU A 455 14.64 -13.35 16.93
N MET A 456 14.95 -13.99 15.80
CA MET A 456 14.01 -14.87 15.11
C MET A 456 13.61 -16.07 15.98
N THR A 457 14.57 -16.66 16.71
CA THR A 457 14.30 -17.76 17.66
C THR A 457 13.38 -17.32 18.79
N GLU A 458 13.52 -16.07 19.24
CA GLU A 458 12.62 -15.47 20.24
C GLU A 458 11.22 -15.27 19.66
N ALA A 459 11.09 -14.79 18.42
CA ALA A 459 9.81 -14.74 17.73
C ALA A 459 9.16 -16.13 17.60
N ILE A 460 9.93 -17.16 17.24
CA ILE A 460 9.46 -18.55 17.18
C ILE A 460 9.01 -19.05 18.55
N HIS A 461 9.70 -18.69 19.63
CA HIS A 461 9.36 -19.08 20.99
C HIS A 461 7.91 -18.74 21.38
N PHE A 462 7.45 -17.55 20.97
CA PHE A 462 6.13 -17.02 21.28
C PHE A 462 5.01 -17.45 20.33
N HIS A 463 5.26 -18.38 19.40
CA HIS A 463 4.20 -18.98 18.61
C HIS A 463 3.42 -20.02 19.45
N GLY A 464 2.33 -19.58 20.08
CA GLY A 464 1.33 -20.44 20.73
C GLY A 464 0.18 -20.77 19.78
N GLY A 465 -0.95 -21.15 20.37
CA GLY A 465 -2.24 -21.30 19.66
C GLY A 465 -2.15 -22.22 18.43
N ASP A 466 -2.59 -21.70 17.28
CA ASP A 466 -2.60 -22.41 15.99
C ASP A 466 -1.20 -22.87 15.54
N ALA A 467 -0.14 -22.21 16.02
CA ALA A 467 1.25 -22.49 15.64
C ALA A 467 2.03 -23.28 16.71
N ARG A 468 1.38 -23.68 17.82
CA ARG A 468 2.02 -24.34 18.97
C ARG A 468 2.76 -25.62 18.56
N ALA A 469 2.15 -26.44 17.72
CA ALA A 469 2.73 -27.71 17.30
C ALA A 469 4.04 -27.54 16.50
N GLU A 470 4.08 -26.57 15.59
CA GLU A 470 5.26 -26.20 14.80
C GLU A 470 6.35 -25.60 15.67
N ARG A 471 5.97 -24.77 16.64
CA ARG A 471 6.89 -24.19 17.64
C ARG A 471 7.54 -25.29 18.46
N ASP A 472 6.75 -26.22 18.98
CA ASP A 472 7.27 -27.35 19.76
C ASP A 472 8.15 -28.27 18.91
N ALA A 473 7.79 -28.49 17.63
CA ALA A 473 8.63 -29.22 16.69
C ALA A 473 9.97 -28.52 16.43
N PHE A 474 10.01 -27.18 16.37
CA PHE A 474 11.26 -26.42 16.25
C PHE A 474 12.16 -26.61 17.48
N PHE A 475 11.63 -26.49 18.70
CA PHE A 475 12.42 -26.65 19.93
C PHE A 475 12.77 -28.12 20.26
N ALA A 476 12.13 -29.08 19.61
CA ALA A 476 12.50 -30.50 19.68
C ALA A 476 13.72 -30.85 18.80
N LEU A 477 14.08 -29.99 17.83
CA LEU A 477 15.29 -30.13 17.04
C LEU A 477 16.54 -29.85 17.89
N ASP A 478 17.68 -30.44 17.51
CA ASP A 478 18.96 -30.06 18.12
C ASP A 478 19.36 -28.61 17.76
N ASP A 479 20.26 -28.02 18.55
CA ASP A 479 20.69 -26.62 18.37
C ASP A 479 21.24 -26.33 16.97
N HIS A 480 21.88 -27.32 16.34
CA HIS A 480 22.44 -27.16 15.00
C HIS A 480 21.33 -27.12 13.95
N GLN A 481 20.32 -27.97 14.04
CA GLN A 481 19.13 -27.95 13.18
C GLN A 481 18.29 -26.68 13.36
N GLN A 482 18.12 -26.20 14.60
CA GLN A 482 17.50 -24.90 14.87
C GLN A 482 18.27 -23.77 14.17
N ALA A 483 19.60 -23.73 14.33
CA ALA A 483 20.46 -22.75 13.68
C ALA A 483 20.40 -22.82 12.14
N GLN A 484 20.20 -24.00 11.55
CA GLN A 484 20.03 -24.15 10.10
C GLN A 484 18.78 -23.44 9.59
N ILE A 485 17.66 -23.56 10.31
CA ILE A 485 16.42 -22.85 9.98
C ILE A 485 16.63 -21.33 10.09
N ILE A 486 17.31 -20.86 11.13
CA ILE A 486 17.64 -19.43 11.27
C ILE A 486 18.54 -18.96 10.12
N GLU A 487 19.55 -19.74 9.71
CA GLU A 487 20.39 -19.43 8.55
C GLU A 487 19.59 -19.40 7.24
N PHE A 488 18.55 -20.21 7.09
CA PHE A 488 17.61 -20.12 5.97
C PHE A 488 16.82 -18.81 5.99
N LEU A 489 16.20 -18.47 7.12
CA LEU A 489 15.39 -17.25 7.27
C LEU A 489 16.23 -15.99 7.01
N LYS A 490 17.49 -15.96 7.46
CA LYS A 490 18.45 -14.89 7.17
C LYS A 490 18.77 -14.70 5.68
N THR A 491 18.47 -15.67 4.82
CA THR A 491 18.63 -15.49 3.37
C THR A 491 17.54 -14.62 2.76
N LEU A 492 16.38 -14.49 3.40
CA LEU A 492 15.22 -13.79 2.87
C LEU A 492 15.33 -12.30 3.18
N VAL A 493 15.73 -11.49 2.21
CA VAL A 493 16.11 -10.08 2.47
C VAL A 493 15.56 -9.13 1.41
N VAL A 494 15.31 -7.89 1.83
CA VAL A 494 15.25 -6.77 0.89
C VAL A 494 16.65 -6.54 0.33
N ALA A 495 16.75 -6.48 -1.01
CA ALA A 495 17.99 -6.18 -1.71
C ALA A 495 18.53 -4.79 -1.32
N ASP A 496 19.83 -4.70 -1.02
CA ASP A 496 20.48 -3.40 -0.89
C ASP A 496 20.60 -2.77 -2.28
N SER A 497 20.28 -1.48 -2.39
CA SER A 497 20.29 -0.76 -3.69
C SER A 497 21.70 -0.63 -4.28
N ARG A 498 22.73 -0.87 -3.46
CA ARG A 498 24.13 -0.82 -3.82
C ARG A 498 24.74 -2.20 -3.65
N ARG A 499 24.84 -2.95 -4.75
CA ARG A 499 25.52 -4.26 -4.89
C ARG A 499 24.64 -5.44 -4.45
N ASP A 500 24.05 -6.12 -5.42
CA ASP A 500 24.31 -7.55 -5.68
C ASP A 500 24.06 -7.83 -7.17
#